data_AF-A0AA86VNX3-F1
#
_entry.id   AF-A0AA86VNX3-F1
#
_cell.length_a   1.000
_cell.length_b   1.000
_cell.length_c   1.000
_cell.angle_alpha   90.00
_cell.angle_beta   90.00
_cell.angle_gamma   90.00
#
_symmetry.space_group_name_H-M   'P 1'
#
loop_
_entity.id
_entity.type
_entity.pdbx_description
1 polymer ?
#
loop_
_entity_poly.entity_id
_entity_poly.type
_entity_poly.pdbx_seq_one_letter_code
_entity_poly.pdbx_strand_id
1 'polypeptide(L)'
;MDVKKIVVVVEDVDAARTALQWALRNIIRYGDIITLLHVYHSTRSRSRSKARVLRLHGFKLALSFQDMCNNYPNTKVEIIVTEGDQQGSKIAAMVREIGASLLVVGLHDCSFLYKLRMSDSHNSIASIFNCRVLAIKQPRAWAVRPMISAVSVLDTSTNLDFSLIDVSRSQVAGTPPPKIPYRICPNPSAIIWRSRKCRRW
;
A
#
# COMPACT_ATOMS: atom_id res chain seq x y z
N MET A 1 15.46 -18.20 16.78
CA MET A 1 14.47 -17.36 16.07
C MET A 1 14.44 -17.85 14.64
N ASP A 2 13.26 -18.20 14.12
CA ASP A 2 13.16 -18.76 12.77
C ASP A 2 13.34 -17.66 11.73
N VAL A 3 14.34 -17.82 10.86
CA VAL A 3 14.61 -16.92 9.74
C VAL A 3 13.45 -17.01 8.75
N LYS A 4 12.80 -15.88 8.47
CA LYS A 4 11.69 -15.85 7.51
C LYS A 4 12.18 -15.45 6.13
N LYS A 5 11.69 -16.16 5.13
CA LYS A 5 11.76 -15.75 3.73
C LYS A 5 10.54 -14.89 3.42
N ILE A 6 10.79 -13.66 3.01
CA ILE A 6 9.77 -12.66 2.68
C ILE A 6 9.96 -12.30 1.22
N VAL A 7 8.94 -12.53 0.39
CA VAL A 7 8.97 -12.13 -1.02
C VAL A 7 8.21 -10.83 -1.18
N VAL A 8 8.81 -9.87 -1.88
CA VAL A 8 8.15 -8.60 -2.23
C VAL A 8 8.05 -8.52 -3.75
N VAL A 9 6.83 -8.34 -4.26
CA VAL A 9 6.61 -8.15 -5.70
C VAL A 9 6.99 -6.74 -6.10
N VAL A 10 7.84 -6.63 -7.11
CA VAL A 10 8.43 -5.38 -7.54
C VAL A 10 7.85 -4.96 -8.89
N GLU A 11 7.18 -3.81 -8.91
CA GLU A 11 6.54 -3.22 -10.08
C GLU A 11 6.90 -1.73 -10.18
N ASP A 12 6.76 -1.16 -11.38
CA ASP A 12 7.01 0.28 -11.62
C ASP A 12 5.81 1.14 -11.21
N VAL A 13 5.37 0.99 -9.96
CA VAL A 13 4.21 1.67 -9.39
C VAL A 13 4.53 2.12 -7.97
N ASP A 14 4.08 3.31 -7.59
CA ASP A 14 4.30 3.86 -6.24
C ASP A 14 3.71 2.98 -5.12
N ALA A 15 2.65 2.24 -5.42
CA ALA A 15 2.06 1.27 -4.51
C ALA A 15 3.07 0.18 -4.10
N ALA A 16 3.90 -0.29 -5.03
CA ALA A 16 4.93 -1.29 -4.73
C ALA A 16 6.05 -0.71 -3.86
N ARG A 17 6.47 0.54 -4.12
CA ARG A 17 7.45 1.25 -3.27
C ARG A 17 6.93 1.43 -1.84
N THR A 18 5.66 1.85 -1.72
CA THR A 18 4.97 2.02 -0.43
C THR A 18 4.87 0.68 0.31
N ALA A 19 4.56 -0.40 -0.41
CA ALA A 19 4.48 -1.74 0.15
C ALA A 19 5.81 -2.20 0.75
N LEU A 20 6.92 -2.00 0.01
CA LEU A 20 8.26 -2.32 0.51
C LEU A 20 8.61 -1.48 1.76
N GLN A 21 8.36 -0.17 1.73
CA GLN A 21 8.65 0.70 2.87
C GLN A 21 7.86 0.28 4.12
N TRP A 22 6.58 -0.03 3.95
CA TRP A 22 5.75 -0.49 5.05
C TRP A 22 6.23 -1.84 5.59
N ALA A 23 6.62 -2.78 4.72
CA ALA A 23 7.16 -4.08 5.14
C ALA A 23 8.47 -3.94 5.92
N LEU A 24 9.38 -3.07 5.46
CA LEU A 24 10.65 -2.79 6.13
C LEU A 24 10.46 -2.21 7.54
N ARG A 25 9.42 -1.40 7.73
CA ARG A 25 9.13 -0.76 9.03
C ARG A 25 8.39 -1.66 10.01
N ASN A 26 7.51 -2.52 9.53
CA ASN A 26 6.54 -3.21 10.39
C ASN A 26 6.83 -4.71 10.58
N ILE A 27 7.46 -5.36 9.60
CA ILE A 27 7.53 -6.83 9.56
C ILE A 27 8.96 -7.33 9.61
N ILE A 28 9.83 -6.72 8.81
CA ILE A 28 11.18 -7.23 8.57
C ILE A 28 12.00 -7.10 9.85
N ARG A 29 12.59 -8.20 10.30
CA ARG A 29 13.45 -8.27 11.48
C ARG A 29 14.87 -8.63 11.08
N TYR A 30 15.77 -8.53 12.05
CA TYR A 30 17.14 -9.01 11.90
C TYR A 30 17.17 -10.50 11.55
N GLY A 31 17.92 -10.84 10.51
CA GLY A 31 18.08 -12.22 10.03
C GLY A 31 17.07 -12.65 8.97
N ASP A 32 16.00 -11.88 8.71
CA ASP A 32 15.07 -12.19 7.63
C ASP A 32 15.71 -12.03 6.25
N ILE A 33 15.26 -12.83 5.29
CA ILE A 33 15.70 -12.78 3.89
C ILE A 33 14.58 -12.17 3.05
N ILE A 34 14.89 -11.04 2.43
CA ILE A 34 13.98 -10.31 1.54
C ILE A 34 14.32 -10.68 0.11
N THR A 35 13.37 -11.26 -0.61
CA THR A 35 13.52 -11.56 -2.04
C THR A 35 12.67 -10.59 -2.85
N LEU A 36 13.33 -9.73 -3.61
CA LEU A 36 12.73 -8.79 -4.55
C LEU A 36 12.43 -9.52 -5.86
N LEU A 37 11.15 -9.80 -6.11
CA LEU A 37 10.70 -10.53 -7.30
C LEU A 37 10.09 -9.57 -8.33
N HIS A 38 10.74 -9.44 -9.48
CA HIS A 38 10.18 -8.76 -10.64
C HIS A 38 9.82 -9.76 -11.74
N VAL A 39 8.59 -9.68 -12.24
CA VAL A 39 8.12 -10.48 -13.36
C VAL A 39 7.85 -9.57 -14.54
N TYR A 40 8.62 -9.75 -15.62
CA TYR A 40 8.38 -9.05 -16.88
C TYR A 40 7.58 -9.92 -17.83
N HIS A 41 6.73 -9.27 -18.63
CA HIS A 41 5.85 -9.99 -19.53
C HIS A 41 6.53 -10.34 -20.85
N SER A 42 6.37 -11.59 -21.29
CA SER A 42 6.79 -12.02 -22.61
C SER A 42 5.84 -11.49 -23.68
N THR A 43 6.34 -10.69 -24.62
CA THR A 43 5.54 -10.32 -25.79
C THR A 43 5.45 -11.50 -26.76
N ARG A 44 4.29 -11.73 -27.40
CA ARG A 44 4.08 -12.80 -28.41
C ARG A 44 5.17 -12.87 -29.50
N SER A 45 5.82 -11.74 -29.82
CA SER A 45 7.00 -11.69 -30.66
C SER A 45 8.26 -12.02 -29.84
N ARG A 46 8.80 -13.24 -30.01
CA ARG A 46 10.02 -13.76 -29.36
C ARG A 46 11.32 -13.13 -29.87
N SER A 47 11.37 -11.80 -30.00
CA SER A 47 12.65 -11.14 -30.27
C SER A 47 13.53 -11.24 -29.03
N ARG A 48 14.62 -12.02 -29.13
CA ARG A 48 15.61 -12.17 -28.04
C ARG A 48 16.14 -10.82 -27.54
N SER A 49 16.29 -9.84 -28.44
CA SER A 49 16.74 -8.50 -28.11
C SER A 49 15.73 -7.77 -27.22
N LYS A 50 14.43 -7.84 -27.53
CA LYS A 50 13.37 -7.22 -26.72
C LYS A 50 13.29 -7.85 -25.33
N ALA A 51 13.34 -9.18 -25.24
CA ALA A 51 13.35 -9.89 -23.96
C ALA A 51 14.55 -9.49 -23.08
N ARG A 52 15.74 -9.32 -23.68
CA ARG A 52 16.94 -8.87 -22.98
C ARG A 52 16.78 -7.45 -22.42
N VAL A 53 16.18 -6.54 -23.19
CA VAL A 53 15.89 -5.17 -22.73
C VAL A 53 14.91 -5.17 -21.55
N LEU A 54 13.83 -5.95 -21.61
CA LEU A 54 12.86 -6.06 -20.52
C LEU A 54 13.48 -6.64 -19.25
N ARG A 55 14.32 -7.66 -19.38
CA ARG A 55 15.06 -8.24 -18.25
C ARG A 55 16.02 -7.23 -17.61
N LEU A 56 16.75 -6.46 -18.42
CA LEU A 56 17.63 -5.41 -17.92
C LEU A 56 16.85 -4.30 -17.21
N HIS A 57 15.71 -3.89 -17.78
CA HIS A 57 14.82 -2.92 -17.16
C HIS A 57 14.31 -3.42 -15.80
N GLY A 58 13.82 -4.66 -15.74
CA GLY A 58 13.36 -5.28 -14.50
C GLY A 58 14.46 -5.38 -13.45
N PHE A 59 15.69 -5.69 -13.85
CA PHE A 59 16.83 -5.72 -12.95
C PHE A 59 17.20 -4.34 -12.42
N LYS A 60 17.22 -3.31 -13.29
CA LYS A 60 17.44 -1.91 -12.88
C LYS A 60 16.38 -1.45 -11.88
N LEU A 61 15.13 -1.85 -12.10
CA LEU A 61 14.03 -1.52 -11.21
C LEU A 61 14.20 -2.21 -9.85
N ALA A 62 14.54 -3.49 -9.82
CA ALA A 62 14.81 -4.22 -8.58
C ALA A 62 16.01 -3.63 -7.79
N LEU A 63 17.05 -3.16 -8.48
CA LEU A 63 18.16 -2.43 -7.83
C LEU A 63 17.65 -1.18 -7.11
N SER A 64 16.76 -0.40 -7.73
CA SER A 64 16.19 0.79 -7.08
C SER A 64 15.40 0.46 -5.81
N PHE A 65 14.79 -0.72 -5.73
CA PHE A 65 14.13 -1.21 -4.51
C PHE A 65 15.14 -1.73 -3.49
N GLN A 66 16.22 -2.37 -3.93
CA GLN A 66 17.32 -2.77 -3.05
C GLN A 66 17.97 -1.56 -2.36
N ASP A 67 18.14 -0.45 -3.08
CA ASP A 67 18.65 0.80 -2.50
C ASP A 67 17.77 1.32 -1.35
N MET A 68 16.46 1.09 -1.41
CA MET A 68 15.54 1.44 -0.32
C MET A 68 15.77 0.56 0.92
N CYS A 69 16.12 -0.71 0.72
CA CYS A 69 16.45 -1.64 1.79
C CYS A 69 17.80 -1.32 2.45
N ASN A 70 18.75 -0.70 1.74
CA ASN A 70 20.08 -0.36 2.29
C ASN A 70 20.00 0.59 3.51
N ASN A 71 18.90 1.34 3.66
CA ASN A 71 18.67 2.18 4.84
C ASN A 71 18.39 1.36 6.12
N TYR A 72 18.14 0.06 6.00
CA TYR A 72 17.86 -0.83 7.12
C TYR A 72 19.07 -1.75 7.33
N PRO A 73 19.84 -1.60 8.42
CA PRO A 73 21.05 -2.38 8.63
C PRO A 73 20.72 -3.87 8.79
N ASN A 74 21.58 -4.72 8.23
CA ASN A 74 21.58 -6.18 8.41
C ASN A 74 20.40 -6.96 7.81
N THR A 75 19.74 -6.45 6.76
CA THR A 75 18.77 -7.24 5.98
C THR A 75 19.44 -7.91 4.79
N LYS A 76 19.24 -9.22 4.61
CA LYS A 76 19.73 -9.92 3.41
C LYS A 76 18.72 -9.71 2.28
N VAL A 77 19.16 -9.05 1.20
CA VAL A 77 18.31 -8.79 0.03
C VAL A 77 18.78 -9.61 -1.17
N GLU A 78 17.86 -10.33 -1.78
CA GLU A 78 18.07 -11.13 -2.99
C GLU A 78 17.19 -10.59 -4.12
N ILE A 79 17.70 -10.54 -5.35
CA ILE A 79 16.96 -10.05 -6.52
C ILE A 79 16.68 -11.21 -7.46
N ILE A 80 15.42 -11.38 -7.84
CA ILE A 80 14.97 -12.37 -8.82
C ILE A 80 14.18 -11.66 -9.91
N VAL A 81 14.67 -11.76 -11.14
CA VAL A 81 14.00 -11.22 -12.33
C VAL A 81 13.66 -12.37 -13.26
N THR A 82 12.36 -12.59 -13.49
CA THR A 82 11.87 -13.74 -14.26
C THR A 82 10.87 -13.31 -15.32
N GLU A 83 10.80 -14.11 -16.39
CA GLU A 83 9.78 -13.97 -17.42
C GLU A 83 8.50 -14.67 -16.97
N GLY A 84 7.36 -14.01 -17.13
CA GLY A 84 6.08 -14.56 -16.73
C GLY A 84 4.85 -14.00 -17.45
N ASP A 85 3.72 -14.52 -17.04
CA ASP A 85 2.38 -14.21 -17.51
C ASP A 85 1.76 -13.03 -16.75
N GLN A 86 0.80 -12.35 -17.37
CA GLN A 86 0.05 -11.28 -16.69
C GLN A 86 -0.95 -11.80 -15.65
N GLN A 87 -1.26 -13.10 -15.65
CA GLN A 87 -2.24 -13.69 -14.75
C GLN A 87 -1.64 -13.98 -13.36
N GLY A 88 -0.32 -13.91 -13.20
CA GLY A 88 0.35 -14.08 -11.90
C GLY A 88 0.64 -15.53 -11.53
N SER A 89 0.38 -16.50 -12.42
CA SER A 89 0.65 -17.92 -12.17
C SER A 89 2.15 -18.18 -11.98
N LYS A 90 3.00 -17.49 -12.76
CA LYS A 90 4.46 -17.56 -12.60
C LYS A 90 4.92 -17.01 -11.26
N ILE A 91 4.29 -15.95 -10.76
CA ILE A 91 4.59 -15.37 -9.44
C ILE A 91 4.27 -16.40 -8.36
N ALA A 92 3.12 -17.06 -8.43
CA ALA A 92 2.75 -18.12 -7.49
C ALA A 92 3.73 -19.30 -7.51
N ALA A 93 4.14 -19.76 -8.68
CA ALA A 93 5.13 -20.82 -8.81
C ALA A 93 6.47 -20.44 -8.16
N MET A 94 6.98 -19.23 -8.44
CA MET A 94 8.25 -18.73 -7.87
C MET A 94 8.18 -18.59 -6.35
N VAL A 95 7.08 -18.04 -5.82
CA VAL A 95 6.89 -17.87 -4.36
C VAL A 95 6.90 -19.21 -3.63
N ARG A 96 6.28 -20.24 -4.22
CA ARG A 96 6.31 -21.62 -3.68
C ARG A 96 7.71 -22.23 -3.75
N GLU A 97 8.41 -22.05 -4.86
CA GLU A 97 9.77 -22.57 -5.05
C GLU A 97 10.77 -21.95 -4.04
N ILE A 98 10.64 -20.65 -3.78
CA ILE A 98 11.43 -19.95 -2.77
C ILE A 98 11.12 -20.48 -1.35
N GLY A 99 9.91 -20.99 -1.14
CA GLY A 99 9.40 -21.36 0.18
C GLY A 99 9.15 -20.13 1.05
N ALA A 100 8.55 -19.09 0.47
CA ALA A 100 8.27 -17.85 1.18
C ALA A 100 7.24 -18.07 2.30
N SER A 101 7.47 -17.47 3.46
CA SER A 101 6.50 -17.46 4.56
C SER A 101 5.50 -16.30 4.46
N LEU A 102 5.85 -15.27 3.69
CA LEU A 102 5.11 -14.04 3.51
C LEU A 102 5.35 -13.48 2.10
N LEU A 103 4.27 -13.11 1.42
CA LEU A 103 4.27 -12.37 0.16
C LEU A 103 3.72 -10.96 0.41
N VAL A 104 4.46 -9.94 0.00
CA VAL A 104 4.06 -8.53 0.08
C VAL A 104 3.85 -7.98 -1.32
N VAL A 105 2.71 -7.32 -1.54
CA VAL A 105 2.30 -6.78 -2.84
C VAL A 105 1.78 -5.35 -2.68
N GLY A 106 2.13 -4.46 -3.60
CA GLY A 106 1.50 -3.14 -3.72
C GLY A 106 0.17 -3.22 -4.45
N LEU A 107 -0.93 -3.01 -3.73
CA LEU A 107 -2.27 -3.05 -4.31
C LEU A 107 -2.57 -1.74 -5.07
N HIS A 108 -2.83 -1.87 -6.36
CA HIS A 108 -3.15 -0.80 -7.29
C HIS A 108 -4.21 -1.30 -8.31
N ASP A 109 -4.83 -0.39 -9.07
CA ASP A 109 -6.01 -0.72 -9.89
C ASP A 109 -5.75 -1.81 -10.97
N CYS A 110 -4.48 -1.99 -11.38
CA CYS A 110 -4.05 -2.98 -12.38
C CYS A 110 -3.29 -4.19 -11.78
N SER A 111 -3.37 -4.42 -10.46
CA SER A 111 -2.60 -5.48 -9.79
C SER A 111 -2.87 -6.88 -10.34
N PHE A 112 -1.83 -7.69 -10.41
CA PHE A 112 -1.94 -9.11 -10.81
C PHE A 112 -2.87 -9.90 -9.89
N LEU A 113 -3.01 -9.51 -8.61
CA LEU A 113 -3.90 -10.18 -7.66
C LEU A 113 -5.35 -10.23 -8.13
N TYR A 114 -5.86 -9.17 -8.78
CA TYR A 114 -7.21 -9.17 -9.33
C TYR A 114 -7.35 -10.15 -10.49
N LYS A 115 -6.35 -10.21 -11.37
CA LYS A 115 -6.33 -11.14 -12.51
C LYS A 115 -6.21 -12.59 -12.05
N LEU A 116 -5.36 -12.85 -11.07
CA LEU A 116 -5.16 -14.17 -10.48
C LEU A 116 -6.43 -14.68 -9.82
N ARG A 117 -7.15 -13.82 -9.09
CA ARG A 117 -8.45 -14.15 -8.48
C ARG A 117 -9.52 -14.49 -9.52
N MET A 118 -9.50 -13.79 -10.66
CA MET A 118 -10.43 -14.06 -11.76
C MET A 118 -10.11 -15.37 -12.50
N SER A 119 -8.82 -15.73 -12.62
CA SER A 119 -8.43 -16.99 -13.27
C SER A 119 -8.62 -18.22 -12.37
N ASP A 120 -8.37 -18.08 -11.06
CA ASP A 120 -8.50 -19.15 -10.07
C ASP A 120 -9.73 -18.94 -9.18
N SER A 121 -10.92 -19.02 -9.79
CA SER A 121 -12.21 -18.76 -9.11
C SER A 121 -12.53 -19.71 -7.94
N HIS A 122 -11.92 -20.90 -7.92
CA HIS A 122 -12.24 -21.96 -6.95
C HIS A 122 -11.21 -22.12 -5.83
N ASN A 123 -10.04 -21.47 -5.91
CA ASN A 123 -8.98 -21.65 -4.92
C ASN A 123 -8.73 -20.36 -4.13
N SER A 124 -8.39 -20.50 -2.85
CA SER A 124 -8.05 -19.36 -2.02
C SER A 124 -6.68 -18.79 -2.40
N ILE A 125 -6.48 -17.48 -2.31
CA ILE A 125 -5.19 -16.87 -2.65
C ILE A 125 -4.06 -17.42 -1.76
N ALA A 126 -4.35 -17.64 -0.48
CA ALA A 126 -3.39 -18.25 0.44
C ALA A 126 -2.97 -19.68 0.03
N SER A 127 -3.88 -20.49 -0.51
CA SER A 127 -3.57 -21.84 -1.01
C SER A 127 -2.88 -21.83 -2.38
N ILE A 128 -3.03 -20.77 -3.17
CA ILE A 128 -2.27 -20.61 -4.42
C ILE A 128 -0.77 -20.41 -4.13
N PHE A 129 -0.46 -19.55 -3.13
CA PHE A 129 0.91 -19.19 -2.77
C PHE A 129 1.53 -20.07 -1.67
N ASN A 130 0.73 -20.86 -0.95
CA ASN A 130 1.11 -21.58 0.28
C ASN A 130 1.75 -20.68 1.35
N CYS A 131 1.40 -19.39 1.36
CA CYS A 131 1.96 -18.42 2.29
C CYS A 131 0.97 -17.30 2.61
N ARG A 132 1.28 -16.49 3.62
CA ARG A 132 0.47 -15.31 3.96
C ARG A 132 0.70 -14.22 2.90
N VAL A 133 -0.36 -13.64 2.38
CA VAL A 133 -0.29 -12.54 1.40
C VAL A 133 -0.74 -11.24 2.07
N LEU A 134 0.11 -10.23 1.99
CA LEU A 134 -0.16 -8.86 2.43
C LEU A 134 -0.25 -7.95 1.22
N ALA A 135 -1.45 -7.40 1.00
CA ALA A 135 -1.67 -6.41 -0.03
C ALA A 135 -1.69 -5.03 0.63
N ILE A 136 -0.80 -4.14 0.20
CA ILE A 136 -0.65 -2.81 0.80
C ILE A 136 -1.19 -1.79 -0.20
N LYS A 137 -2.26 -1.12 0.19
CA LYS A 137 -2.88 -0.08 -0.61
C LYS A 137 -2.25 1.26 -0.25
N GLN A 138 -1.79 1.97 -1.25
CA GLN A 138 -1.31 3.34 -1.07
C GLN A 138 -2.52 4.27 -0.92
N PRO A 139 -2.48 5.24 0.01
CA PRO A 139 -3.54 6.22 0.15
C PRO A 139 -3.56 7.07 -1.12
N ARG A 140 -4.73 7.16 -1.77
CA ARG A 140 -4.92 8.06 -2.89
C ARG A 140 -4.72 9.49 -2.35
N ALA A 141 -3.71 10.21 -2.85
CA ALA A 141 -3.71 11.66 -2.72
C ALA A 141 -5.02 12.14 -3.35
N TRP A 142 -5.88 12.78 -2.57
CA TRP A 142 -7.14 13.33 -3.05
C TRP A 142 -6.87 14.27 -4.24
N ALA A 143 -6.97 13.75 -5.46
CA ALA A 143 -7.22 14.57 -6.62
C ALA A 143 -8.58 15.21 -6.36
N VAL A 144 -8.60 16.52 -6.15
CA VAL A 144 -9.80 17.34 -6.04
C VAL A 144 -10.63 17.09 -7.29
N ARG A 145 -11.63 16.21 -7.19
CA ARG A 145 -12.72 16.15 -8.17
C ARG A 145 -13.80 17.10 -7.68
N PRO A 146 -14.41 17.93 -8.54
CA PRO A 146 -15.55 18.74 -8.16
C PRO A 146 -16.66 17.81 -7.65
N MET A 147 -17.35 18.24 -6.58
CA MET A 147 -18.49 17.55 -6.00
C MET A 147 -19.47 17.07 -7.09
N ILE A 148 -19.42 15.78 -7.39
CA ILE A 148 -20.60 15.04 -7.81
C ILE A 148 -20.62 13.82 -6.89
N SER A 149 -21.48 13.95 -5.89
CA SER A 149 -22.02 12.92 -4.99
C SER A 149 -21.05 11.84 -4.51
N ALA A 150 -20.87 11.82 -3.18
CA ALA A 150 -20.33 10.69 -2.45
C ALA A 150 -21.12 9.41 -2.75
N VAL A 151 -20.73 8.72 -3.81
CA VAL A 151 -20.69 7.28 -3.83
C VAL A 151 -19.21 6.98 -3.62
N SER A 152 -18.83 6.91 -2.35
CA SER A 152 -17.90 5.84 -1.97
C SER A 152 -18.36 4.63 -2.76
N VAL A 153 -17.57 4.19 -3.74
CA VAL A 153 -17.73 2.85 -4.29
C VAL A 153 -17.50 1.96 -3.09
N LEU A 154 -18.62 1.73 -2.41
CA LEU A 154 -18.81 0.84 -1.31
C LEU A 154 -18.16 -0.43 -1.78
N ASP A 155 -17.09 -0.79 -1.10
CA ASP A 155 -16.85 -2.14 -0.63
C ASP A 155 -17.69 -3.16 -1.40
N THR A 156 -17.34 -3.38 -2.67
CA THR A 156 -17.83 -4.57 -3.32
C THR A 156 -17.00 -5.64 -2.68
N SER A 157 -17.63 -6.28 -1.71
CA SER A 157 -17.28 -7.53 -1.06
C SER A 157 -16.93 -8.59 -2.11
N THR A 158 -15.80 -8.41 -2.78
CA THR A 158 -15.03 -9.52 -3.27
C THR A 158 -14.48 -10.14 -1.99
N ASN A 159 -14.85 -11.38 -1.70
CA ASN A 159 -14.19 -12.18 -0.67
C ASN A 159 -12.70 -12.24 -1.07
N LEU A 160 -11.90 -11.30 -0.56
CA LEU A 160 -10.47 -11.22 -0.80
C LEU A 160 -9.82 -12.02 0.34
N ASP A 161 -9.36 -13.23 0.02
CA ASP A 161 -8.71 -14.13 0.98
C ASP A 161 -7.25 -13.70 1.29
N PHE A 162 -7.01 -12.40 1.47
CA PHE A 162 -5.70 -11.86 1.85
C PHE A 162 -5.85 -10.65 2.79
N SER A 163 -4.81 -10.40 3.57
CA SER A 163 -4.80 -9.28 4.52
C SER A 163 -4.48 -7.99 3.77
N LEU A 164 -5.50 -7.13 3.62
CA LEU A 164 -5.37 -5.80 3.06
C LEU A 164 -4.96 -4.80 4.16
N ILE A 165 -3.92 -4.02 3.90
CA ILE A 165 -3.49 -2.92 4.77
C ILE A 165 -3.61 -1.62 3.99
N ASP A 166 -4.50 -0.72 4.44
CA ASP A 166 -4.63 0.62 3.90
C ASP A 166 -3.75 1.59 4.71
N VAL A 167 -2.75 2.19 4.08
CA VAL A 167 -1.79 3.05 4.76
C VAL A 167 -2.29 4.49 4.70
N SER A 168 -3.16 4.91 5.62
CA SER A 168 -3.59 6.33 5.65
C SER A 168 -2.47 7.26 6.13
N ARG A 169 -2.23 8.37 5.41
CA ARG A 169 -1.39 9.47 5.94
C ARG A 169 -2.17 10.14 7.06
N SER A 170 -1.71 10.01 8.30
CA SER A 170 -2.30 10.70 9.44
C SER A 170 -2.28 12.21 9.17
N GLN A 171 -3.44 12.81 8.94
CA GLN A 171 -3.55 14.26 8.90
C GLN A 171 -3.37 14.76 10.33
N VAL A 172 -2.16 15.20 10.68
CA VAL A 172 -2.03 16.13 11.79
C VAL A 172 -2.80 17.36 11.36
N ALA A 173 -3.98 17.58 11.94
CA ALA A 173 -4.81 18.71 11.65
C ALA A 173 -3.94 19.97 11.72
N GLY A 174 -3.75 20.62 10.57
CA GLY A 174 -3.18 21.95 10.54
C GLY A 174 -3.98 22.80 11.51
N THR A 175 -3.25 23.49 12.39
CA THR A 175 -3.70 24.48 13.37
C THR A 175 -5.18 24.89 13.27
N PRO A 176 -5.95 24.85 14.37
CA PRO A 176 -7.36 25.24 14.35
C PRO A 176 -7.51 26.65 13.75
N PRO A 177 -8.61 26.93 13.03
CA PRO A 177 -8.83 28.24 12.45
C PRO A 177 -8.73 29.30 13.56
N PRO A 178 -8.12 30.48 13.29
CA PRO A 178 -7.96 31.51 14.31
C PRO A 178 -9.34 31.83 14.90
N LYS A 179 -9.44 31.75 16.24
CA LYS A 179 -10.68 32.05 16.96
C LYS A 179 -11.16 33.43 16.54
N ILE A 180 -12.40 33.51 16.07
CA ILE A 180 -13.06 34.79 15.76
C ILE A 180 -12.99 35.65 17.04
N PRO A 181 -12.36 36.83 17.03
CA PRO A 181 -12.36 37.70 18.19
C PRO A 181 -13.81 38.11 18.46
N TYR A 182 -14.28 37.82 19.68
CA TYR A 182 -15.60 38.27 20.11
C TYR A 182 -15.66 39.79 19.95
N ARG A 183 -16.65 40.29 19.19
CA ARG A 183 -16.99 41.71 19.22
C ARG A 183 -17.52 42.01 20.61
N ILE A 184 -16.66 42.62 21.44
CA ILE A 184 -17.10 43.29 22.66
C ILE A 184 -18.19 44.27 22.21
N CYS A 185 -19.40 44.10 22.75
CA CYS A 185 -20.58 44.86 22.36
C CYS A 185 -20.26 46.36 22.42
N PRO A 186 -20.42 47.13 21.32
CA PRO A 186 -19.98 48.52 21.26
C PRO A 186 -20.91 49.50 22.01
N ASN A 187 -21.91 49.01 22.75
CA ASN A 187 -22.86 49.86 23.44
C ASN A 187 -22.88 49.59 24.96
N PRO A 188 -22.36 50.51 25.80
CA PRO A 188 -22.42 50.39 27.25
C PRO A 188 -23.85 50.43 27.81
N SER A 189 -24.85 50.77 27.00
CA SER A 189 -26.26 50.87 27.39
C SER A 189 -27.04 49.55 27.30
N ALA A 190 -26.44 48.49 26.73
CA ALA A 190 -27.10 47.18 26.58
C ALA A 190 -27.06 46.32 27.86
N ILE A 191 -26.35 46.76 28.89
CA ILE A 191 -26.31 46.08 30.19
C ILE A 191 -27.54 46.53 30.98
N ILE A 192 -28.65 45.81 30.79
CA ILE A 192 -29.87 45.98 31.60
C ILE A 192 -29.58 45.47 33.01
N TRP A 193 -29.16 46.38 33.90
CA TRP A 193 -29.11 46.10 35.34
C TRP A 193 -30.54 45.99 35.87
N ARG A 194 -31.01 44.76 36.12
CA ARG A 194 -32.25 44.55 36.87
C ARG A 194 -31.99 44.89 38.34
N SER A 195 -32.35 46.09 38.78
CA SER A 195 -32.38 46.41 40.21
C SER A 195 -33.49 45.59 40.87
N ARG A 196 -33.13 44.65 41.76
CA ARG A 196 -34.12 43.97 42.60
C ARG A 196 -34.59 44.95 43.68
N LYS A 197 -35.89 45.25 43.71
CA LYS A 197 -36.54 45.98 44.83
C LYS A 197 -36.38 45.15 46.12
N CYS A 198 -35.75 45.76 47.12
CA CYS A 198 -35.65 45.22 48.47
C CYS A 198 -37.05 45.25 49.13
N ARG A 199 -37.57 44.10 49.57
CA ARG A 199 -38.81 44.03 50.33
C ARG A 199 -38.50 44.47 51.77
N ARG A 200 -39.09 45.58 52.21
CA ARG A 200 -39.11 45.98 53.63
C ARG A 200 -40.10 45.07 54.37
N TRP A 201 -39.68 44.62 55.55
CA TRP A 201 -40.56 44.01 56.56
C TRP A 201 -41.32 45.10 57.30
#